data_AF-A0A8B7Q3E8-F1
#
_entry.id   AF-A0A8B7Q3E8-F1
#
_cell.length_a   1.000
_cell.length_b   1.000
_cell.length_c   1.000
_cell.angle_alpha   90.00
_cell.angle_beta   90.00
_cell.angle_gamma   90.00
#
_symmetry.space_group_name_H-M   'P 1'
#
loop_
_entity.id
_entity.type
_entity.pdbx_description
1 polymer ?
#
loop_
_entity_poly.entity_id
_entity_poly.type
_entity_poly.pdbx_seq_one_letter_code
_entity_poly.pdbx_strand_id
1 'polypeptide(L)'
;MGTEGWCLLLCLALSGAADTVERQWRAVDVVLDCLLVEEGQQRGGFVSKENMVKALLVLKQVPVLDDGSLEGFTNFQLDTMATDNPPVTFEASVNLIQIPHAEALLHADCSGKEVTCEISRYFLQARQEATVEKAAWFITNVQVSGGGPSISMVMKTLRDAENGVILHPTLKLLQGLQGTVQTAVELQVTTRTPSLSFLLGSSASLHCSFSMAPSLDLTSVVWRLQQKGSGQLVYSWTMGQGQVKREGVTLEPEQQLMAGNASLTLPGLTLKDEGTYICQITTSLYQAQQIIQLYVQASPKVQLSLASEALRPTLICNIAGYYPLDVTVTWTREELGGAPVPVSDAFFSSLRQSPAGTYSISSSLTAEPGSAGATYTCQVTHVSLEEPLRASIWVSPPEQRTMPLGVLFASSLFFLVLLYLGLQRRQATSSKLCQDSEAFWAATLLPPSKKKE
;
A
#
# COMPACT_ATOMS: atom_id res chain seq x y z
N MET A 1 -45.21 50.62 -5.92
CA MET A 1 -44.55 49.38 -6.36
C MET A 1 -43.06 49.70 -6.40
N GLY A 2 -42.24 49.47 -5.39
CA GLY A 2 -42.31 48.49 -4.32
C GLY A 2 -41.20 47.46 -4.55
N THR A 3 -40.20 47.48 -3.66
CA THR A 3 -39.44 46.30 -3.19
C THR A 3 -38.46 45.57 -4.13
N GLU A 4 -37.48 46.24 -4.74
CA GLU A 4 -36.25 45.53 -5.20
C GLU A 4 -34.94 46.30 -4.95
N GLY A 5 -35.01 47.46 -4.27
CA GLY A 5 -33.83 48.32 -4.03
C GLY A 5 -33.04 48.03 -2.75
N TRP A 6 -33.50 47.17 -1.83
CA TRP A 6 -32.94 47.09 -0.47
C TRP A 6 -32.39 45.71 -0.04
N CYS A 7 -32.59 44.63 -0.81
CA CYS A 7 -32.06 43.30 -0.42
C CYS A 7 -30.61 43.05 -0.84
N LEU A 8 -30.09 43.71 -1.88
CA LEU A 8 -28.73 43.45 -2.37
C LEU A 8 -27.65 44.32 -1.70
N LEU A 9 -28.04 45.40 -1.02
CA LEU A 9 -27.12 46.27 -0.27
C LEU A 9 -27.03 45.91 1.22
N LEU A 10 -27.95 45.11 1.77
CA LEU A 10 -27.83 44.57 3.13
C LEU A 10 -27.07 43.24 3.20
N CYS A 11 -26.96 42.48 2.10
CA CYS A 11 -26.16 41.24 2.09
C CYS A 11 -24.65 41.48 1.92
N LEU A 12 -24.23 42.66 1.46
CA LEU A 12 -22.81 43.03 1.35
C LEU A 12 -22.26 43.73 2.60
N ALA A 13 -23.10 44.03 3.60
CA ALA A 13 -22.69 44.65 4.86
C ALA A 13 -22.67 43.69 6.07
N LEU A 14 -23.03 42.41 5.88
CA LEU A 14 -23.06 41.39 6.94
C LEU A 14 -22.21 40.13 6.65
N SER A 15 -21.41 40.12 5.58
CA SER A 15 -20.40 39.09 5.33
C SER A 15 -18.99 39.51 5.78
N GLY A 16 -18.84 40.71 6.34
CA GLY A 16 -17.60 41.25 6.89
C GLY A 16 -17.41 40.90 8.37
N ALA A 17 -17.57 39.64 8.71
CA ALA A 17 -17.14 39.06 9.99
C ALA A 17 -16.96 37.55 9.82
N ALA A 18 -16.23 37.15 8.77
CA ALA A 18 -15.47 35.91 8.89
C ALA A 18 -14.34 36.27 9.85
N ASP A 19 -14.36 35.70 11.06
CA ASP A 19 -13.30 35.80 12.05
C ASP A 19 -11.96 35.60 11.34
N THR A 20 -11.28 36.70 11.05
CA THR A 20 -9.82 36.70 10.97
C THR A 20 -9.36 36.49 12.40
N VAL A 21 -9.41 35.24 12.87
CA VAL A 21 -8.57 34.83 14.00
C VAL A 21 -7.16 35.10 13.50
N GLU A 22 -6.58 36.21 13.94
CA GLU A 22 -5.14 36.43 13.84
C GLU A 22 -4.49 35.20 14.45
N ARG A 23 -3.92 34.35 13.59
CA ARG A 23 -3.20 33.14 13.98
C ARG A 23 -1.98 33.58 14.78
N GLN A 24 -2.15 33.71 16.10
CA GLN A 24 -1.13 34.18 17.00
C GLN A 24 -0.20 33.00 17.33
N TRP A 25 1.11 33.22 17.20
CA TRP A 25 2.09 32.21 17.60
C TRP A 25 2.22 32.23 19.12
N ARG A 26 2.09 31.06 19.75
CA ARG A 26 2.25 30.87 21.19
C ARG A 26 3.42 29.93 21.45
N ALA A 27 4.25 30.29 22.42
CA ALA A 27 5.35 29.43 22.87
C ALA A 27 4.80 28.40 23.88
N VAL A 28 5.03 27.11 23.60
CA VAL A 28 4.57 25.99 24.44
C VAL A 28 5.74 25.04 24.72
N ASP A 29 5.76 24.42 25.89
CA ASP A 29 6.71 23.36 26.22
C ASP A 29 6.15 22.01 25.74
N VAL A 30 6.93 21.27 24.93
CA VAL A 30 6.56 19.92 24.48
C VAL A 30 7.33 18.90 25.32
N VAL A 31 6.62 17.96 25.92
CA VAL A 31 7.20 16.90 26.76
C VAL A 31 7.08 15.57 26.03
N LEU A 32 8.20 14.84 25.90
CA LEU A 32 8.26 13.55 25.22
C LEU A 32 8.92 12.51 26.11
N ASP A 33 8.26 11.37 26.27
CA ASP A 33 8.83 10.18 26.89
C ASP A 33 9.81 9.52 25.91
N CYS A 34 11.08 9.45 26.30
CA CYS A 34 12.18 9.00 25.46
C CYS A 34 12.94 7.83 26.07
N LEU A 35 13.61 7.07 25.21
CA LEU A 35 14.57 6.04 25.61
C LEU A 35 15.98 6.54 25.34
N LEU A 36 16.81 6.60 26.38
CA LEU A 36 18.22 6.92 26.28
C LEU A 36 19.03 5.64 26.09
N VAL A 37 19.77 5.57 24.99
CA VAL A 37 20.67 4.44 24.70
C VAL A 37 21.94 4.57 25.52
N GLU A 38 22.18 3.62 26.42
CA GLU A 38 23.43 3.47 27.15
C GLU A 38 24.49 2.75 26.32
N GLU A 39 25.74 3.20 26.44
CA GLU A 39 26.88 2.55 25.83
C GLU A 39 27.17 1.21 26.54
N GLY A 40 26.89 0.10 25.86
CA GLY A 40 27.46 -1.18 26.24
C GLY A 40 28.99 -1.09 26.11
N GLN A 41 29.73 -1.60 27.11
CA GLN A 41 31.19 -1.61 27.17
C GLN A 41 31.92 -2.32 25.99
N GLN A 42 31.19 -2.80 24.97
CA GLN A 42 31.76 -3.41 23.77
C GLN A 42 31.59 -2.55 22.53
N ARG A 43 32.73 -2.11 21.98
CA ARG A 43 32.85 -1.52 20.64
C ARG A 43 32.17 -2.41 19.60
N GLY A 44 31.06 -1.94 19.03
CA GLY A 44 30.56 -2.41 17.74
C GLY A 44 29.56 -3.57 17.74
N GLY A 45 28.73 -3.73 18.78
CA GLY A 45 27.63 -4.69 18.80
C GLY A 45 26.26 -4.04 18.61
N PHE A 46 25.36 -4.72 17.89
CA PHE A 46 23.96 -4.33 17.69
C PHE A 46 23.27 -3.89 18.99
N VAL A 47 22.50 -2.79 18.92
CA VAL A 47 21.72 -2.25 20.04
C VAL A 47 20.65 -3.27 20.45
N SER A 48 20.86 -3.96 21.58
CA SER A 48 19.82 -4.74 22.26
C SER A 48 18.89 -3.78 23.02
N LYS A 49 17.59 -4.11 23.11
CA LYS A 49 16.61 -3.40 23.97
C LYS A 49 17.03 -3.35 25.45
N GLU A 50 18.03 -4.12 25.85
CA GLU A 50 18.53 -4.23 27.23
C GLU A 50 19.42 -3.06 27.69
N ASN A 51 19.91 -2.19 26.77
CA ASN A 51 20.75 -1.03 27.14
C ASN A 51 20.00 0.31 27.05
N MET A 52 18.69 0.33 27.25
CA MET A 52 17.89 1.56 27.18
C MET A 52 17.38 1.97 28.56
N VAL A 53 17.57 3.24 28.91
CA VAL A 53 17.08 3.84 30.16
C VAL A 53 15.98 4.85 29.86
N LYS A 54 15.00 4.98 30.75
CA LYS A 54 13.95 5.99 30.61
C LYS A 54 14.54 7.39 30.73
N ALA A 55 14.21 8.24 29.77
CA ALA A 55 14.56 9.64 29.73
C ALA A 55 13.35 10.49 29.36
N LEU A 56 13.38 11.76 29.72
CA LEU A 56 12.36 12.73 29.39
C LEU A 56 12.99 13.83 28.56
N LEU A 57 12.41 14.18 27.42
CA LEU A 57 12.84 15.34 26.63
C LEU A 57 11.79 16.43 26.73
N VAL A 58 12.22 17.61 27.18
CA VAL A 58 11.39 18.82 27.26
C VAL A 58 11.92 19.82 26.24
N LEU A 59 11.18 20.03 25.16
CA LEU A 59 11.46 21.08 24.18
C LEU A 59 10.85 22.39 24.71
N LYS A 60 11.71 23.34 25.07
CA LYS A 60 11.31 24.61 25.69
C LYS A 60 10.97 25.65 24.63
N GLN A 61 9.85 26.36 24.81
CA GLN A 61 9.43 27.50 23.98
C GLN A 61 9.23 27.17 22.49
N VAL A 62 8.62 26.02 22.19
CA VAL A 62 8.30 25.65 20.80
C VAL A 62 7.21 26.59 20.27
N PRO A 63 7.44 27.33 19.17
CA PRO A 63 6.44 28.21 18.60
C PRO A 63 5.38 27.38 17.87
N VAL A 64 4.12 27.51 18.30
CA VAL A 64 2.98 26.83 17.68
C VAL A 64 1.88 27.83 17.32
N LEU A 65 1.17 27.57 16.22
CA LEU A 65 0.02 28.34 15.79
C LEU A 65 -1.16 28.10 16.75
N ASP A 66 -1.67 29.15 17.38
CA ASP A 66 -2.83 29.06 18.27
C ASP A 66 -4.12 28.90 17.46
N ASP A 67 -4.72 27.72 17.53
CA ASP A 67 -6.01 27.38 16.92
C ASP A 67 -7.16 27.36 17.94
N GLY A 68 -6.92 27.85 19.17
CA GLY A 68 -7.88 27.82 20.27
C GLY A 68 -7.88 26.51 21.08
N SER A 69 -7.10 25.49 20.69
CA SER A 69 -6.92 24.26 21.48
C SER A 69 -5.84 24.38 22.56
N LEU A 70 -5.15 25.52 22.64
CA LEU A 70 -4.03 25.75 23.55
C LEU A 70 -4.45 26.20 24.97
N GLU A 71 -5.74 26.27 25.27
CA GLU A 71 -6.27 26.55 26.62
C GLU A 71 -6.09 25.33 27.54
N GLY A 72 -4.92 25.25 28.20
CA GLY A 72 -4.62 24.19 29.18
C GLY A 72 -3.15 23.83 29.29
N PHE A 73 -2.31 24.24 28.33
CA PHE A 73 -0.86 24.01 28.40
C PHE A 73 -0.21 24.96 29.41
N THR A 74 0.12 24.43 30.58
CA THR A 74 0.99 25.08 31.57
C THR A 74 2.46 24.73 31.28
N ASN A 75 3.38 25.68 31.54
CA ASN A 75 4.81 25.42 31.46
C ASN A 75 5.19 24.17 32.27
N PHE A 76 6.13 23.36 31.77
CA PHE A 76 6.56 22.16 32.47
C PHE A 76 7.10 22.51 33.87
N GLN A 77 6.47 21.96 34.90
CA GLN A 77 6.97 21.95 36.28
C GLN A 77 7.37 20.52 36.61
N LEU A 78 8.61 20.34 37.06
CA LEU A 78 9.13 19.03 37.45
C LEU A 78 8.37 18.53 38.70
N ASP A 79 7.56 17.49 38.54
CA ASP A 79 6.86 16.88 39.66
C ASP A 79 7.86 16.25 40.63
N THR A 80 7.86 16.74 41.87
CA THR A 80 8.81 16.35 42.91
C THR A 80 8.38 15.10 43.69
N MET A 81 7.39 14.34 43.20
CA MET A 81 6.85 13.18 43.90
C MET A 81 7.33 11.84 43.30
N ALA A 82 8.34 11.28 43.97
CA ALA A 82 8.60 9.86 44.23
C ALA A 82 8.57 8.86 43.05
N THR A 83 9.75 8.52 42.53
CA THR A 83 10.12 7.16 42.10
C THR A 83 11.57 6.88 42.52
N ASP A 84 11.88 5.63 42.91
CA ASP A 84 13.20 5.18 43.41
C ASP A 84 14.36 5.35 42.40
N ASN A 85 14.07 5.77 41.16
CA ASN A 85 15.03 6.19 40.13
C ASN A 85 14.34 7.16 39.15
N PRO A 86 14.50 8.50 39.31
CA PRO A 86 13.89 9.46 38.40
C PRO A 86 14.52 9.35 36.98
N PRO A 87 13.72 9.53 35.91
CA PRO A 87 14.23 9.49 34.54
C PRO A 87 15.19 10.66 34.27
N VAL A 88 16.10 10.45 33.32
CA VAL A 88 17.03 11.51 32.90
C VAL A 88 16.29 12.57 32.10
N THR A 89 16.20 13.80 32.61
CA THR A 89 15.48 14.88 31.92
C THR A 89 16.44 15.78 31.14
N PHE A 90 16.18 15.89 29.84
CA PHE A 90 16.84 16.83 28.92
C PHE A 90 15.93 18.03 28.70
N GLU A 91 16.44 19.22 29.00
CA GLU A 91 15.76 20.48 28.66
C GLU A 91 16.44 21.07 27.43
N ALA A 92 15.74 21.05 26.30
CA ALA A 92 16.27 21.47 25.01
C ALA A 92 15.62 22.78 24.57
N SER A 93 16.43 23.84 24.46
CA SER A 93 16.01 25.11 23.89
C SER A 93 15.96 25.04 22.37
N VAL A 94 14.83 25.47 21.78
CA VAL A 94 14.65 25.56 20.32
C VAL A 94 14.78 27.00 19.79
N ASN A 95 15.39 27.91 20.55
CA ASN A 95 15.45 29.34 20.16
C ASN A 95 16.22 29.61 18.86
N LEU A 96 17.10 28.69 18.46
CA LEU A 96 17.97 28.82 17.30
C LEU A 96 17.34 28.29 16.01
N ILE A 97 16.30 27.45 16.10
CA ILE A 97 15.72 26.73 14.97
C ILE A 97 14.20 26.57 15.13
N GLN A 98 13.47 26.51 14.02
CA GLN A 98 12.05 26.17 14.07
C GLN A 98 11.86 24.67 13.89
N ILE A 99 11.09 24.02 14.77
CA ILE A 99 10.66 22.64 14.57
C ILE A 99 9.38 22.68 13.71
N PRO A 100 9.44 22.32 12.43
CA PRO A 100 8.26 22.27 11.60
C PRO A 100 7.32 21.18 12.12
N HIS A 101 6.02 21.43 12.04
CA HIS A 101 4.97 20.50 12.47
C HIS A 101 4.97 20.17 13.97
N ALA A 102 5.38 21.12 14.80
CA ALA A 102 5.29 21.01 16.25
C ALA A 102 3.86 20.74 16.75
N GLU A 103 2.84 21.21 16.03
CA GLU A 103 1.43 20.91 16.31
C GLU A 103 1.14 19.40 16.28
N ALA A 104 1.79 18.64 15.41
CA ALA A 104 1.58 17.20 15.31
C ALA A 104 2.12 16.43 16.52
N LEU A 105 3.12 16.98 17.22
CA LEU A 105 3.65 16.43 18.47
C LEU A 105 2.72 16.74 19.65
N LEU A 106 2.20 17.97 19.72
CA LEU A 106 1.29 18.40 20.79
C LEU A 106 -0.05 17.66 20.76
N HIS A 107 -0.57 17.36 19.58
CA HIS A 107 -1.87 16.70 19.42
C HIS A 107 -1.79 15.19 19.26
N ALA A 108 -0.62 14.58 19.44
CA ALA A 108 -0.44 13.14 19.23
C ALA A 108 -1.35 12.31 20.16
N ASP A 109 -1.32 12.57 21.47
CA ASP A 109 -2.12 11.85 22.46
C ASP A 109 -3.63 12.04 22.21
N CYS A 110 -4.06 13.28 21.93
CA CYS A 110 -5.45 13.59 21.59
C CYS A 110 -5.92 12.86 20.31
N SER A 111 -5.01 12.64 19.37
CA SER A 111 -5.28 11.94 18.11
C SER A 111 -5.16 10.42 18.22
N GLY A 112 -4.87 9.88 19.42
CA GLY A 112 -4.60 8.46 19.64
C GLY A 112 -3.36 7.96 18.88
N LYS A 113 -2.40 8.85 18.59
CA LYS A 113 -1.14 8.52 17.93
C LYS A 113 -0.07 8.26 18.99
N GLU A 114 0.75 7.26 18.72
CA GLU A 114 1.89 6.91 19.56
C GLU A 114 3.13 7.67 19.08
N VAL A 115 3.89 8.23 20.01
CA VAL A 115 5.16 8.93 19.73
C VAL A 115 6.31 8.10 20.25
N THR A 116 7.20 7.68 19.35
CA THR A 116 8.44 7.00 19.73
C THR A 116 9.57 8.01 19.75
N CYS A 117 10.30 8.09 20.87
CA CYS A 117 11.46 8.96 21.02
C CYS A 117 12.69 8.18 21.51
N GLU A 118 13.82 8.36 20.84
CA GLU A 118 15.11 7.76 21.19
C GLU A 118 16.19 8.84 21.26
N ILE A 119 16.98 8.83 22.33
CA ILE A 119 18.12 9.73 22.56
C ILE A 119 19.40 8.90 22.57
N SER A 120 20.41 9.33 21.83
CA SER A 120 21.73 8.70 21.82
C SER A 120 22.85 9.73 21.86
N ARG A 121 24.04 9.31 22.30
CA ARG A 121 25.22 10.17 22.34
C ARG A 121 25.73 10.43 20.92
N TYR A 122 25.94 11.70 20.58
CA TYR A 122 26.44 12.12 19.28
C TYR A 122 27.95 12.40 19.33
N PHE A 123 28.68 11.89 18.35
CA PHE A 123 30.13 12.10 18.24
C PHE A 123 30.44 12.87 16.96
N LEU A 124 31.17 13.99 17.11
CA LEU A 124 31.56 14.85 15.99
C LEU A 124 32.50 14.10 15.02
N GLN A 125 32.33 14.36 13.73
CA GLN A 125 33.06 13.68 12.65
C GLN A 125 34.47 14.25 12.43
N ALA A 126 34.70 15.53 12.76
CA ALA A 126 35.98 16.21 12.63
C ALA A 126 36.66 16.38 13.99
N ARG A 127 37.78 15.69 14.19
CA ARG A 127 38.71 15.96 15.30
C ARG A 127 39.54 17.19 14.97
N GLN A 128 38.92 18.36 14.88
CA GLN A 128 39.71 19.60 14.88
C GLN A 128 40.26 19.81 16.29
N GLU A 129 41.58 19.91 16.38
CA GLU A 129 42.30 20.31 17.59
C GLU A 129 41.77 21.66 18.09
N ALA A 130 40.99 21.66 19.17
CA ALA A 130 40.81 22.83 20.01
C ALA A 130 40.39 22.41 21.41
N THR A 131 41.29 22.63 22.37
CA THR A 131 40.98 23.19 23.69
C THR A 131 39.72 22.68 24.39
N VAL A 132 39.87 21.71 25.30
CA VAL A 132 39.08 21.60 26.56
C VAL A 132 37.59 22.01 26.45
N GLU A 133 36.87 21.57 25.41
CA GLU A 133 35.42 21.72 25.37
C GLU A 133 34.79 20.53 26.11
N LYS A 134 34.45 20.74 27.38
CA LYS A 134 33.64 19.82 28.22
C LYS A 134 32.16 19.76 27.78
N ALA A 135 31.85 20.04 26.51
CA ALA A 135 30.50 19.95 25.99
C ALA A 135 30.23 18.51 25.50
N ALA A 136 28.98 18.06 25.65
CA ALA A 136 28.51 16.81 25.08
C ALA A 136 27.44 17.09 24.03
N TRP A 137 27.35 16.20 23.06
CA TRP A 137 26.35 16.26 22.00
C TRP A 137 25.47 15.01 22.05
N PHE A 138 24.21 15.20 21.71
CA PHE A 138 23.20 14.16 21.67
C PHE A 138 22.42 14.26 20.36
N ILE A 139 21.91 13.12 19.88
CA ILE A 139 20.97 13.08 18.77
C ILE A 139 19.69 12.40 19.24
N THR A 140 18.57 13.05 18.93
CA THR A 140 17.22 12.56 19.26
C THR A 140 16.48 12.24 17.98
N ASN A 141 15.88 11.06 17.91
CA ASN A 141 14.97 10.67 16.83
C ASN A 141 13.56 10.56 17.40
N VAL A 142 12.63 11.33 16.83
CA VAL A 142 11.21 11.33 17.18
C VAL A 142 10.41 10.87 15.98
N GLN A 143 9.47 9.95 16.18
CA GLN A 143 8.59 9.46 15.12
C GLN A 143 7.16 9.33 15.64
N VAL A 144 6.23 9.92 14.90
CA VAL A 144 4.80 9.84 15.19
C VAL A 144 4.18 8.72 14.35
N SER A 145 3.39 7.84 14.96
CA SER A 145 2.75 6.72 14.27
C SER A 145 1.63 7.17 13.33
N GLY A 146 1.15 6.26 12.47
CA GLY A 146 0.03 6.53 11.55
C GLY A 146 0.35 7.55 10.45
N GLY A 147 1.58 7.56 9.94
CA GLY A 147 2.02 8.47 8.88
C GLY A 147 2.28 9.90 9.35
N GLY A 148 2.49 10.10 10.66
CA GLY A 148 2.93 11.38 11.20
C GLY A 148 4.39 11.70 10.88
N PRO A 149 4.86 12.91 11.24
CA PRO A 149 6.20 13.34 10.94
C PRO A 149 7.25 12.52 11.70
N SER A 150 8.45 12.47 11.12
CA SER A 150 9.64 11.96 11.81
C SER A 150 10.76 12.98 11.74
N ILE A 151 11.39 13.21 12.89
CA ILE A 151 12.25 14.35 13.19
C ILE A 151 13.51 13.83 13.85
N SER A 152 14.66 14.23 13.33
CA SER A 152 15.98 13.97 13.92
C SER A 152 16.60 15.30 14.36
N MET A 153 17.03 15.41 15.61
CA MET A 153 17.54 16.65 16.22
C MET A 153 18.91 16.44 16.86
N VAL A 154 19.85 17.33 16.59
CA VAL A 154 21.17 17.34 17.25
C VAL A 154 21.19 18.44 18.31
N MET A 155 21.52 18.05 19.54
CA MET A 155 21.49 18.90 20.72
C MET A 155 22.90 19.01 21.31
N LYS A 156 23.29 20.22 21.72
CA LYS A 156 24.55 20.52 22.41
C LYS A 156 24.27 20.90 23.85
N THR A 157 25.02 20.36 24.81
CA THR A 157 24.88 20.75 26.23
C THR A 157 25.31 22.21 26.45
N LEU A 158 24.49 22.97 27.15
CA LEU A 158 24.84 24.30 27.63
C LEU A 158 25.66 24.16 28.92
N ARG A 159 26.70 24.99 29.08
CA ARG A 159 27.44 25.03 30.35
C ARG A 159 26.70 25.96 31.31
N ASP A 160 26.25 25.42 32.44
CA ASP A 160 25.99 26.25 33.63
C ASP A 160 27.34 26.61 34.26
N ALA A 161 27.86 27.77 33.88
CA ALA A 161 28.95 28.42 34.58
C ALA A 161 28.35 29.25 35.73
N GLU A 162 27.93 28.59 36.81
CA GLU A 162 27.97 29.08 38.20
C GLU A 162 27.13 28.17 39.12
N ASN A 163 27.79 27.64 40.16
CA ASN A 163 27.26 26.91 41.32
C ASN A 163 26.86 25.42 41.16
N GLY A 164 27.64 24.56 41.83
CA GLY A 164 27.22 23.21 42.24
C GLY A 164 27.47 22.11 41.21
N VAL A 165 28.67 21.54 41.19
CA VAL A 165 29.01 20.42 40.29
C VAL A 165 28.40 19.12 40.84
N ILE A 166 27.31 18.64 40.24
CA ILE A 166 26.81 17.27 40.42
C ILE A 166 26.99 16.53 39.10
N LEU A 167 27.70 15.40 39.15
CA LEU A 167 27.87 14.50 38.01
C LEU A 167 26.60 13.64 37.88
N HIS A 168 25.96 13.61 36.71
CA HIS A 168 24.88 12.66 36.46
C HIS A 168 25.41 11.23 36.68
N PRO A 169 24.77 10.40 37.53
CA PRO A 169 25.29 9.08 37.91
C PRO A 169 25.51 8.16 36.70
N THR A 170 24.60 8.23 35.73
CA THR A 170 24.60 7.42 34.50
C THR A 170 25.48 7.99 33.38
N LEU A 171 25.32 9.28 33.04
CA LEU A 171 25.94 9.88 31.85
C LEU A 171 27.34 10.47 32.09
N LYS A 172 27.77 10.62 33.35
CA LYS A 172 29.01 11.32 33.74
C LYS A 172 29.13 12.74 33.16
N LEU A 173 28.01 13.44 33.07
CA LEU A 173 27.92 14.82 32.55
C LEU A 173 27.58 15.81 33.66
N LEU A 174 27.85 17.10 33.40
CA LEU A 174 27.51 18.22 34.30
C LEU A 174 25.99 18.41 34.29
N GLN A 175 25.33 18.23 35.44
CA GLN A 175 23.91 18.60 35.64
C GLN A 175 23.79 20.07 36.08
N GLY A 176 22.69 20.72 35.71
CA GLY A 176 22.30 22.01 36.27
C GLY A 176 21.73 21.88 37.70
N LEU A 177 21.41 23.02 38.32
CA LEU A 177 20.91 23.12 39.71
C LEU A 177 19.66 22.27 40.05
N GLN A 178 18.91 21.78 39.04
CA GLN A 178 17.69 20.98 39.17
C GLN A 178 17.87 19.48 38.85
N GLY A 179 19.06 19.02 38.51
CA GLY A 179 19.30 17.63 38.07
C GLY A 179 18.93 17.35 36.61
N THR A 180 18.54 18.38 35.84
CA THR A 180 18.27 18.30 34.40
C THR A 180 19.53 18.60 33.57
N VAL A 181 19.58 18.07 32.35
CA VAL A 181 20.63 18.35 31.37
C VAL A 181 20.13 19.43 30.43
N GLN A 182 20.66 20.64 30.58
CA GLN A 182 20.33 21.76 29.69
C GLN A 182 21.07 21.62 28.35
N THR A 183 20.32 21.74 27.27
CA THR A 183 20.80 21.60 25.91
C THR A 183 20.17 22.65 24.99
N ALA A 184 20.82 22.93 23.86
CA ALA A 184 20.27 23.72 22.77
C ALA A 184 20.25 22.87 21.50
N VAL A 185 19.16 22.94 20.75
CA VAL A 185 19.05 22.26 19.45
C VAL A 185 19.73 23.11 18.39
N GLU A 186 20.70 22.53 17.68
CA GLU A 186 21.50 23.25 16.67
C GLU A 186 21.25 22.76 15.23
N LEU A 187 20.73 21.55 15.04
CA LEU A 187 20.35 21.00 13.74
C LEU A 187 19.10 20.15 13.89
N GLN A 188 18.15 20.32 12.97
CA GLN A 188 16.95 19.49 12.86
C GLN A 188 16.76 19.07 11.41
N VAL A 189 16.41 17.80 11.19
CA VAL A 189 16.03 17.24 9.89
C VAL A 189 14.68 16.54 10.06
N THR A 190 13.74 16.79 9.16
CA THR A 190 12.36 16.32 9.27
C THR A 190 11.82 15.79 7.95
N THR A 191 11.05 14.72 8.04
CA THR A 191 10.14 14.29 6.99
C THR A 191 8.71 14.31 7.48
N ARG A 192 7.78 14.77 6.64
CA ARG A 192 6.34 14.75 6.94
C ARG A 192 5.75 13.36 6.81
N THR A 193 6.29 12.58 5.89
CA THR A 193 5.72 11.31 5.44
C THR A 193 6.82 10.26 5.41
N PRO A 194 7.07 9.56 6.54
CA PRO A 194 8.13 8.55 6.63
C PRO A 194 7.84 7.30 5.78
N SER A 195 6.60 7.11 5.34
CA SER A 195 6.20 6.02 4.45
C SER A 195 5.24 6.52 3.38
N LEU A 196 5.51 6.21 2.11
CA LEU A 196 4.70 6.66 0.96
C LEU A 196 4.45 5.48 0.01
N SER A 197 3.28 5.44 -0.61
CA SER A 197 2.93 4.47 -1.65
C SER A 197 2.52 5.18 -2.92
N PHE A 198 3.12 4.81 -4.06
CA PHE A 198 2.85 5.42 -5.36
C PHE A 198 2.64 4.37 -6.45
N LEU A 199 1.93 4.75 -7.51
CA LEU A 199 1.71 3.88 -8.66
C LEU A 199 2.95 3.82 -9.57
N LEU A 200 3.16 2.66 -10.18
CA LEU A 200 4.20 2.47 -11.19
C LEU A 200 4.05 3.51 -12.32
N GLY A 201 5.13 4.20 -12.65
CA GLY A 201 5.17 5.25 -13.67
C GLY A 201 4.72 6.65 -13.21
N SER A 202 4.20 6.82 -11.99
CA SER A 202 3.90 8.14 -11.44
C SER A 202 5.17 8.88 -11.02
N SER A 203 5.03 10.13 -10.57
CA SER A 203 6.12 10.89 -9.95
C SER A 203 5.92 10.92 -8.43
N ALA A 204 6.98 10.65 -7.67
CA ALA A 204 6.99 10.79 -6.21
C ALA A 204 7.79 12.03 -5.78
N SER A 205 7.34 12.68 -4.70
CA SER A 205 8.10 13.71 -4.00
C SER A 205 8.34 13.25 -2.57
N LEU A 206 9.62 13.06 -2.22
CA LEU A 206 10.05 12.63 -0.89
C LEU A 206 10.41 13.88 -0.09
N HIS A 207 9.55 14.23 0.86
CA HIS A 207 9.75 15.44 1.67
C HIS A 207 10.92 15.28 2.65
N CYS A 208 11.90 16.17 2.55
CA CYS A 208 12.96 16.33 3.54
C CYS A 208 13.21 17.81 3.76
N SER A 209 13.05 18.28 4.99
CA SER A 209 13.36 19.65 5.39
C SER A 209 14.36 19.67 6.53
N PHE A 210 15.09 20.75 6.67
CA PHE A 210 16.06 20.93 7.75
C PHE A 210 16.15 22.39 8.19
N SER A 211 16.48 22.61 9.46
CA SER A 211 16.79 23.91 10.04
C SER A 211 18.09 23.79 10.84
N MET A 212 18.89 24.84 10.81
CA MET A 212 20.24 24.86 11.38
C MET A 212 20.45 26.15 12.15
N ALA A 213 21.23 26.09 13.22
CA ALA A 213 21.67 27.27 13.94
C ALA A 213 22.48 28.20 13.00
N PRO A 214 22.39 29.54 13.18
CA PRO A 214 23.08 30.51 12.30
C PRO A 214 24.60 30.38 12.23
N SER A 215 25.22 29.66 13.17
CA SER A 215 26.66 29.41 13.22
C SER A 215 27.11 28.21 12.37
N LEU A 216 26.19 27.53 11.69
CA LEU A 216 26.47 26.33 10.90
C LEU A 216 26.33 26.62 9.40
N ASP A 217 27.28 26.09 8.63
CA ASP A 217 27.26 26.16 7.17
C ASP A 217 26.86 24.79 6.60
N LEU A 218 25.95 24.78 5.63
CA LEU A 218 25.58 23.57 4.90
C LEU A 218 26.73 23.13 3.99
N THR A 219 27.21 21.90 4.18
CA THR A 219 28.33 21.35 3.42
C THR A 219 27.84 20.44 2.28
N SER A 220 26.91 19.53 2.57
CA SER A 220 26.37 18.61 1.56
C SER A 220 24.98 18.09 1.89
N VAL A 221 24.20 17.80 0.85
CA VAL A 221 22.90 17.11 0.92
C VAL A 221 22.99 15.86 0.04
N VAL A 222 22.75 14.69 0.64
CA VAL A 222 22.93 13.40 -0.04
C VAL A 222 21.68 12.56 0.12
N TRP A 223 21.19 12.03 -1.01
CA TRP A 223 20.12 11.04 -1.05
C TRP A 223 20.67 9.67 -1.44
N ARG A 224 20.40 8.67 -0.61
CA ARG A 224 20.79 7.28 -0.84
C ARG A 224 19.56 6.39 -0.86
N LEU A 225 19.52 5.44 -1.77
CA LEU A 225 18.53 4.37 -1.81
C LEU A 225 19.18 3.09 -1.26
N GLN A 226 18.59 2.51 -0.23
CA GLN A 226 18.95 1.22 0.31
C GLN A 226 17.85 0.20 -0.06
N GLN A 227 18.21 -0.81 -0.85
CA GLN A 227 17.29 -1.86 -1.30
C GLN A 227 17.95 -3.22 -1.18
N LYS A 228 17.33 -4.15 -0.43
CA LYS A 228 17.78 -5.55 -0.28
C LYS A 228 19.28 -5.69 0.06
N GLY A 229 19.81 -4.80 0.90
CA GLY A 229 21.21 -4.79 1.31
C GLY A 229 22.18 -4.04 0.38
N SER A 230 21.74 -3.56 -0.79
CA SER A 230 22.53 -2.72 -1.70
C SER A 230 22.19 -1.24 -1.53
N GLY A 231 23.22 -0.41 -1.38
CA GLY A 231 23.10 1.04 -1.25
C GLY A 231 23.55 1.77 -2.52
N GLN A 232 22.67 2.57 -3.11
CA GLN A 232 22.96 3.37 -4.29
C GLN A 232 22.83 4.87 -3.99
N LEU A 233 23.79 5.66 -4.45
CA LEU A 233 23.65 7.12 -4.44
C LEU A 233 22.60 7.52 -5.49
N VAL A 234 21.58 8.26 -5.07
CA VAL A 234 20.53 8.76 -5.98
C VAL A 234 20.87 10.18 -6.43
N TYR A 235 21.24 11.02 -5.46
CA TYR A 235 21.56 12.41 -5.66
C TYR A 235 22.59 12.87 -4.62
N SER A 236 23.49 13.76 -5.01
CA SER A 236 24.41 14.44 -4.11
C SER A 236 24.52 15.91 -4.49
N TRP A 237 24.43 16.81 -3.52
CA TRP A 237 24.79 18.21 -3.67
C TRP A 237 25.88 18.56 -2.67
N THR A 238 26.94 19.22 -3.15
CA THR A 238 28.07 19.64 -2.33
C THR A 238 28.48 21.04 -2.77
N MET A 239 28.37 22.04 -1.89
CA MET A 239 28.89 23.40 -2.11
C MET A 239 28.58 23.99 -3.51
N GLY A 240 27.34 23.85 -3.99
CA GLY A 240 26.91 24.37 -5.30
C GLY A 240 27.14 23.45 -6.50
N GLN A 241 27.63 22.23 -6.30
CA GLN A 241 27.74 21.20 -7.34
C GLN A 241 26.77 20.05 -7.07
N GLY A 242 25.77 19.91 -7.94
CA GLY A 242 24.85 18.78 -7.96
C GLY A 242 25.37 17.64 -8.83
N GLN A 243 25.46 16.44 -8.28
CA GLN A 243 25.70 15.19 -8.99
C GLN A 243 24.43 14.34 -8.95
N VAL A 244 23.85 14.13 -10.13
CA VAL A 244 22.68 13.28 -10.33
C VAL A 244 23.15 11.95 -10.88
N LYS A 245 22.91 10.85 -10.15
CA LYS A 245 23.24 9.50 -10.64
C LYS A 245 22.08 8.83 -11.38
N ARG A 246 20.86 9.31 -11.13
CA ARG A 246 19.64 8.80 -11.73
C ARG A 246 19.02 9.86 -12.66
N GLU A 247 18.95 9.57 -13.95
CA GLU A 247 18.38 10.49 -14.94
C GLU A 247 16.94 10.92 -14.57
N GLY A 248 16.65 12.21 -14.70
CA GLY A 248 15.34 12.81 -14.42
C GLY A 248 15.09 13.21 -12.96
N VAL A 249 15.96 12.84 -12.01
CA VAL A 249 15.82 13.28 -10.62
C VAL A 249 16.13 14.77 -10.49
N THR A 250 15.20 15.49 -9.88
CA THR A 250 15.36 16.90 -9.54
C THR A 250 15.25 17.08 -8.03
N LEU A 251 16.23 17.77 -7.45
CA LEU A 251 16.02 18.48 -6.20
C LEU A 251 15.34 19.81 -6.51
N GLU A 252 14.64 20.34 -5.51
CA GLU A 252 14.21 21.73 -5.53
C GLU A 252 15.44 22.65 -5.78
N PRO A 253 15.27 23.75 -6.54
CA PRO A 253 16.33 24.74 -6.81
C PRO A 253 17.15 25.15 -5.58
N GLU A 254 18.40 25.57 -5.80
CA GLU A 254 19.33 25.96 -4.73
C GLU A 254 18.72 27.00 -3.75
N GLN A 255 17.86 27.88 -4.24
CA GLN A 255 17.15 28.85 -3.41
C GLN A 255 16.30 28.21 -2.31
N GLN A 256 15.66 27.05 -2.58
CA GLN A 256 14.87 26.32 -1.60
C GLN A 256 15.76 25.44 -0.71
N LEU A 257 16.90 24.96 -1.20
CA LEU A 257 17.90 24.31 -0.35
C LEU A 257 18.44 25.27 0.72
N MET A 258 18.74 26.52 0.34
CA MET A 258 19.14 27.58 1.28
C MET A 258 17.99 27.98 2.23
N ALA A 259 16.73 27.73 1.83
CA ALA A 259 15.56 27.89 2.70
C ALA A 259 15.25 26.66 3.56
N GLY A 260 16.08 25.62 3.54
CA GLY A 260 15.93 24.42 4.37
C GLY A 260 15.07 23.32 3.76
N ASN A 261 14.81 23.33 2.44
CA ASN A 261 14.06 22.28 1.75
C ASN A 261 14.98 21.42 0.87
N ALA A 262 15.17 20.17 1.28
CA ALA A 262 15.98 19.15 0.61
C ALA A 262 15.12 18.04 -0.03
N SER A 263 13.86 18.35 -0.37
CA SER A 263 12.92 17.36 -0.91
C SER A 263 13.33 16.85 -2.29
N LEU A 264 13.17 15.54 -2.50
CA LEU A 264 13.60 14.84 -3.71
C LEU A 264 12.40 14.49 -4.60
N THR A 265 12.45 14.87 -5.87
CA THR A 265 11.43 14.49 -6.85
C THR A 265 11.95 13.40 -7.79
N LEU A 266 11.20 12.30 -7.87
CA LEU A 266 11.49 11.11 -8.67
C LEU A 266 10.40 10.98 -9.74
N PRO A 267 10.66 11.26 -11.02
CA PRO A 267 9.70 11.02 -12.09
C PRO A 267 9.74 9.57 -12.59
N GLY A 268 8.60 9.08 -13.08
CA GLY A 268 8.52 7.82 -13.82
C GLY A 268 8.96 6.61 -13.00
N LEU A 269 8.31 6.40 -11.85
CA LEU A 269 8.70 5.36 -10.90
C LEU A 269 8.75 3.96 -11.51
N THR A 270 9.83 3.23 -11.22
CA THR A 270 10.02 1.82 -11.56
C THR A 270 10.15 0.97 -10.30
N LEU A 271 10.01 -0.35 -10.42
CA LEU A 271 10.18 -1.26 -9.29
C LEU A 271 11.61 -1.27 -8.71
N LYS A 272 12.61 -0.75 -9.45
CA LYS A 272 13.98 -0.58 -8.94
C LYS A 272 14.11 0.57 -7.96
N ASP A 273 13.11 1.43 -7.89
CA ASP A 273 13.10 2.65 -7.09
C ASP A 273 12.50 2.38 -5.72
N GLU A 274 11.74 1.29 -5.59
CA GLU A 274 11.17 0.87 -4.33
C GLU A 274 12.26 0.58 -3.31
N GLY A 275 12.13 1.13 -2.09
CA GLY A 275 13.06 0.85 -1.03
C GLY A 275 13.13 1.97 0.00
N THR A 276 14.22 1.93 0.77
CA THR A 276 14.43 2.84 1.89
C THR A 276 15.33 3.99 1.42
N TYR A 277 14.76 5.17 1.29
CA TYR A 277 15.49 6.39 0.98
C TYR A 277 16.02 7.04 2.26
N ILE A 278 17.25 7.52 2.20
CA ILE A 278 17.94 8.19 3.30
C ILE A 278 18.31 9.58 2.81
N CYS A 279 17.67 10.59 3.39
CA CYS A 279 18.04 11.99 3.25
C CYS A 279 19.11 12.31 4.29
N GLN A 280 20.32 12.65 3.86
CA GLN A 280 21.43 12.97 4.75
C GLN A 280 21.84 14.42 4.55
N ILE A 281 21.81 15.19 5.64
CA ILE A 281 22.21 16.59 5.70
C ILE A 281 23.52 16.68 6.48
N THR A 282 24.55 17.23 5.85
CA THR A 282 25.87 17.44 6.45
C THR A 282 26.15 18.94 6.53
N THR A 283 26.40 19.43 7.73
CA THR A 283 26.84 20.79 8.03
C THR A 283 28.33 20.81 8.38
N SER A 284 28.87 21.98 8.68
CA SER A 284 30.25 22.16 9.11
C SER A 284 30.65 21.34 10.34
N LEU A 285 29.69 21.03 11.23
CA LEU A 285 29.95 20.29 12.48
C LEU A 285 29.17 18.97 12.59
N TYR A 286 27.96 18.91 12.01
CA TYR A 286 27.01 17.84 12.27
C TYR A 286 26.58 17.15 10.98
N GLN A 287 26.21 15.89 11.13
CA GLN A 287 25.56 15.07 10.13
C GLN A 287 24.33 14.44 10.75
N ALA A 288 23.17 14.71 10.18
CA ALA A 288 21.89 14.12 10.57
C ALA A 288 21.20 13.50 9.34
N GLN A 289 20.38 12.50 9.56
CA GLN A 289 19.72 11.76 8.47
C GLN A 289 18.27 11.45 8.81
N GLN A 290 17.44 11.36 7.77
CA GLN A 290 16.05 10.98 7.88
C GLN A 290 15.72 9.88 6.88
N ILE A 291 14.95 8.89 7.35
CA ILE A 291 14.61 7.70 6.57
C ILE A 291 13.17 7.82 6.06
N ILE A 292 12.97 7.51 4.78
CA ILE A 292 11.67 7.52 4.10
C ILE A 292 11.53 6.22 3.30
N GLN A 293 10.49 5.45 3.60
CA GLN A 293 10.17 4.20 2.91
C GLN A 293 9.25 4.48 1.72
N LEU A 294 9.69 4.14 0.52
CA LEU A 294 8.91 4.26 -0.71
C LEU A 294 8.45 2.88 -1.18
N TYR A 295 7.14 2.70 -1.25
CA TYR A 295 6.48 1.54 -1.85
C TYR A 295 5.97 1.88 -3.25
N VAL A 296 6.17 0.97 -4.19
CA VAL A 296 5.64 1.08 -5.55
C VAL A 296 4.55 0.04 -5.73
N GLN A 297 3.45 0.43 -6.34
CA GLN A 297 2.29 -0.42 -6.55
C GLN A 297 1.90 -0.44 -8.03
N ALA A 298 1.45 -1.59 -8.53
CA ALA A 298 0.91 -1.71 -9.88
C ALA A 298 -0.46 -2.39 -9.81
N SER A 299 -1.46 -1.75 -10.43
CA SER A 299 -2.83 -2.26 -10.40
C SER A 299 -3.04 -3.41 -11.39
N PRO A 300 -3.69 -4.51 -10.98
CA PRO A 300 -3.96 -5.64 -11.86
C PRO A 300 -4.89 -5.26 -12.99
N LYS A 301 -4.69 -5.89 -14.16
CA LYS A 301 -5.67 -5.97 -15.23
C LYS A 301 -6.31 -7.35 -15.19
N VAL A 302 -7.63 -7.39 -15.13
CA VAL A 302 -8.42 -8.64 -15.02
C VAL A 302 -9.13 -8.90 -16.33
N GLN A 303 -8.96 -10.10 -16.87
CA GLN A 303 -9.65 -10.56 -18.08
C GLN A 303 -10.20 -11.96 -17.86
N LEU A 304 -11.51 -12.13 -18.04
CA LEU A 304 -12.18 -13.41 -17.88
C LEU A 304 -12.53 -13.99 -19.26
N SER A 305 -12.16 -15.25 -19.51
CA SER A 305 -12.43 -15.94 -20.76
C SER A 305 -12.83 -17.40 -20.56
N LEU A 306 -13.51 -17.95 -21.57
CA LEU A 306 -13.88 -19.36 -21.68
C LEU A 306 -12.80 -20.11 -22.45
N ALA A 307 -12.21 -21.15 -21.85
CA ALA A 307 -11.10 -21.91 -22.46
C ALA A 307 -11.56 -23.09 -23.33
N SER A 308 -12.72 -23.69 -23.01
CA SER A 308 -13.29 -24.79 -23.79
C SER A 308 -14.81 -24.80 -23.69
N GLU A 309 -15.49 -25.07 -24.79
CA GLU A 309 -16.95 -25.34 -24.83
C GLU A 309 -17.23 -26.84 -24.68
N ALA A 310 -16.58 -27.46 -23.70
CA ALA A 310 -16.83 -28.86 -23.36
C ALA A 310 -18.08 -28.99 -22.49
N LEU A 311 -18.53 -30.23 -22.23
CA LEU A 311 -19.61 -30.53 -21.29
C LEU A 311 -19.39 -29.91 -19.89
N ARG A 312 -18.11 -29.69 -19.51
CA ARG A 312 -17.68 -28.92 -18.35
C ARG A 312 -16.70 -27.84 -18.83
N PRO A 313 -17.18 -26.62 -19.11
CA PRO A 313 -16.33 -25.56 -19.60
C PRO A 313 -15.35 -25.09 -18.51
N THR A 314 -14.12 -24.77 -18.89
CA THR A 314 -13.15 -24.16 -17.97
C THR A 314 -13.12 -22.66 -18.19
N LEU A 315 -13.36 -21.89 -17.14
CA LEU A 315 -13.19 -20.45 -17.09
C LEU A 315 -11.77 -20.11 -16.66
N ILE A 316 -11.17 -19.10 -17.29
CA ILE A 316 -9.85 -18.60 -16.94
C ILE A 316 -9.96 -17.10 -16.66
N CYS A 317 -9.70 -16.73 -15.42
CA CYS A 317 -9.51 -15.34 -15.00
C CYS A 317 -8.02 -15.02 -15.03
N ASN A 318 -7.58 -14.25 -16.02
CA ASN A 318 -6.22 -13.76 -16.14
C ASN A 318 -6.06 -12.47 -15.33
N ILE A 319 -5.11 -12.46 -14.39
CA ILE A 319 -4.75 -11.29 -13.58
C ILE A 319 -3.31 -10.91 -13.94
N ALA A 320 -3.15 -9.79 -14.62
CA ALA A 320 -1.86 -9.40 -15.20
C ALA A 320 -1.37 -8.04 -14.72
N GLY A 321 -0.05 -7.90 -14.59
CA GLY A 321 0.64 -6.63 -14.40
C GLY A 321 0.54 -6.02 -13.00
N TYR A 322 0.35 -6.82 -11.95
CA TYR A 322 0.20 -6.32 -10.58
C TYR A 322 1.48 -6.41 -9.75
N TYR A 323 1.59 -5.57 -8.73
CA TYR A 323 2.69 -5.57 -7.76
C TYR A 323 2.25 -4.79 -6.51
N PRO A 324 2.51 -5.25 -5.27
CA PRO A 324 3.31 -6.41 -4.84
C PRO A 324 2.66 -7.78 -5.10
N LEU A 325 3.26 -8.85 -4.58
CA LEU A 325 2.85 -10.24 -4.86
C LEU A 325 1.47 -10.61 -4.29
N ASP A 326 1.06 -9.97 -3.20
CA ASP A 326 -0.15 -10.32 -2.45
C ASP A 326 -1.42 -9.93 -3.22
N VAL A 327 -2.13 -10.94 -3.72
CA VAL A 327 -3.40 -10.80 -4.43
C VAL A 327 -4.40 -11.82 -3.93
N THR A 328 -5.65 -11.42 -3.74
CA THR A 328 -6.73 -12.37 -3.39
C THR A 328 -7.71 -12.46 -4.55
N VAL A 329 -8.07 -13.69 -4.93
CA VAL A 329 -9.05 -13.96 -5.98
C VAL A 329 -10.19 -14.78 -5.40
N THR A 330 -11.40 -14.28 -5.54
CA THR A 330 -12.63 -14.94 -5.08
C THR A 330 -13.58 -15.15 -6.24
N TRP A 331 -14.12 -16.36 -6.36
CA TRP A 331 -15.11 -16.70 -7.37
C TRP A 331 -16.50 -16.74 -6.77
N THR A 332 -17.47 -16.22 -7.51
CA THR A 332 -18.90 -16.34 -7.18
C THR A 332 -19.67 -16.85 -8.39
N ARG A 333 -20.72 -17.63 -8.11
CA ARG A 333 -21.66 -18.19 -9.08
C ARG A 333 -23.05 -17.68 -8.75
N GLU A 334 -23.75 -17.20 -9.75
CA GLU A 334 -25.10 -16.65 -9.62
C GLU A 334 -26.00 -17.26 -10.72
N GLU A 335 -27.05 -17.97 -10.32
CA GLU A 335 -28.09 -18.44 -11.23
C GLU A 335 -29.13 -17.32 -11.48
N LEU A 336 -29.88 -17.40 -12.59
CA LEU A 336 -30.91 -16.41 -12.89
C LEU A 336 -31.96 -16.30 -11.77
N GLY A 337 -32.00 -15.14 -11.10
CA GLY A 337 -32.91 -14.88 -9.97
C GLY A 337 -32.47 -15.46 -8.63
N GLY A 338 -31.26 -16.03 -8.55
CA GLY A 338 -30.63 -16.50 -7.31
C GLY A 338 -29.71 -15.45 -6.67
N ALA A 339 -29.20 -15.76 -5.48
CA ALA A 339 -28.14 -14.97 -4.84
C ALA A 339 -26.74 -15.49 -5.25
N PRO A 340 -25.71 -14.64 -5.25
CA PRO A 340 -24.34 -15.06 -5.54
C PRO A 340 -23.79 -15.99 -4.45
N VAL A 341 -23.31 -17.16 -4.86
CA VAL A 341 -22.74 -18.21 -4.00
C VAL A 341 -21.22 -18.30 -4.24
N PRO A 342 -20.38 -18.36 -3.19
CA PRO A 342 -18.93 -18.51 -3.36
C PRO A 342 -18.56 -19.90 -3.90
N VAL A 343 -17.52 -19.95 -4.74
CA VAL A 343 -16.98 -21.20 -5.32
C VAL A 343 -15.50 -21.34 -4.99
N SER A 344 -15.09 -22.53 -4.52
CA SER A 344 -13.72 -22.75 -4.00
C SER A 344 -12.86 -23.71 -4.83
N ASP A 345 -13.41 -24.38 -5.84
CA ASP A 345 -12.69 -25.38 -6.66
C ASP A 345 -11.79 -24.76 -7.74
N ALA A 346 -11.41 -23.49 -7.57
CA ALA A 346 -10.53 -22.79 -8.50
C ALA A 346 -9.06 -23.11 -8.22
N PHE A 347 -8.26 -23.24 -9.27
CA PHE A 347 -6.82 -23.50 -9.18
C PHE A 347 -6.02 -22.38 -9.83
N PHE A 348 -4.88 -22.04 -9.22
CA PHE A 348 -3.99 -21.00 -9.71
C PHE A 348 -2.93 -21.56 -10.64
N SER A 349 -2.55 -20.79 -11.65
CA SER A 349 -1.35 -21.06 -12.44
C SER A 349 -0.08 -20.79 -11.64
N SER A 350 1.06 -21.22 -12.18
CA SER A 350 2.34 -20.69 -11.74
C SER A 350 2.43 -19.17 -11.94
N LEU A 351 3.21 -18.53 -11.07
CA LEU A 351 3.52 -17.11 -11.13
C LEU A 351 4.38 -16.80 -12.37
N ARG A 352 3.98 -15.76 -13.11
CA ARG A 352 4.77 -15.20 -14.22
C ARG A 352 5.20 -13.79 -13.86
N GLN A 353 6.39 -13.40 -14.29
CA GLN A 353 6.91 -12.06 -14.06
C GLN A 353 7.24 -11.39 -15.39
N SER A 354 6.82 -10.13 -15.54
CA SER A 354 7.15 -9.32 -16.71
C SER A 354 8.60 -8.79 -16.62
N PRO A 355 9.20 -8.32 -17.72
CA PRO A 355 10.51 -7.65 -17.69
C PRO A 355 10.53 -6.38 -16.82
N ALA A 356 9.37 -5.73 -16.64
CA ALA A 356 9.20 -4.60 -15.75
C ALA A 356 9.14 -5.01 -14.26
N GLY A 357 9.10 -6.31 -13.98
CA GLY A 357 9.10 -6.92 -12.65
C GLY A 357 7.70 -7.12 -12.04
N THR A 358 6.62 -6.74 -12.74
CA THR A 358 5.24 -6.98 -12.30
C THR A 358 4.85 -8.45 -12.45
N TYR A 359 3.94 -8.90 -11.59
CA TYR A 359 3.47 -10.28 -11.53
C TYR A 359 2.21 -10.50 -12.37
N SER A 360 2.01 -11.75 -12.77
CA SER A 360 0.82 -12.20 -13.48
C SER A 360 0.51 -13.66 -13.12
N ILE A 361 -0.76 -13.94 -12.86
CA ILE A 361 -1.29 -15.29 -12.57
C ILE A 361 -2.61 -15.47 -13.32
N SER A 362 -3.03 -16.72 -13.50
CA SER A 362 -4.40 -17.02 -13.90
C SER A 362 -5.06 -17.92 -12.87
N SER A 363 -6.33 -17.66 -12.57
CA SER A 363 -7.19 -18.52 -11.78
C SER A 363 -8.14 -19.23 -12.73
N SER A 364 -8.18 -20.55 -12.65
CA SER A 364 -8.99 -21.38 -13.53
C SER A 364 -10.07 -22.08 -12.71
N LEU A 365 -11.30 -22.05 -13.19
CA LEU A 365 -12.46 -22.64 -12.55
C LEU A 365 -13.20 -23.53 -13.55
N THR A 366 -13.45 -24.79 -13.19
CA THR A 366 -14.37 -25.62 -13.96
C THR A 366 -15.79 -25.20 -13.65
N ALA A 367 -16.52 -24.71 -14.65
CA ALA A 367 -17.86 -24.20 -14.49
C ALA A 367 -18.92 -25.32 -14.55
N GLU A 368 -19.88 -25.23 -13.64
CA GLU A 368 -21.06 -26.08 -13.55
C GLU A 368 -22.32 -25.23 -13.73
N PRO A 369 -22.71 -24.89 -14.98
CA PRO A 369 -23.75 -23.89 -15.24
C PRO A 369 -25.18 -24.32 -14.81
N GLY A 370 -25.39 -25.57 -14.44
CA GLY A 370 -26.72 -26.08 -14.07
C GLY A 370 -27.68 -26.15 -15.27
N SER A 371 -28.99 -26.26 -15.00
CA SER A 371 -30.02 -26.40 -16.03
C SER A 371 -30.42 -25.06 -16.70
N ALA A 372 -30.30 -23.95 -15.98
CA ALA A 372 -30.69 -22.62 -16.45
C ALA A 372 -29.52 -21.76 -16.94
N GLY A 373 -28.28 -22.20 -16.70
CA GLY A 373 -27.08 -21.39 -16.90
C GLY A 373 -26.76 -20.57 -15.65
N ALA A 374 -25.52 -20.08 -15.55
CA ALA A 374 -25.08 -19.28 -14.43
C ALA A 374 -24.05 -18.21 -14.86
N THR A 375 -24.08 -17.08 -14.16
CA THR A 375 -23.05 -16.05 -14.23
C THR A 375 -21.94 -16.40 -13.25
N TYR A 376 -20.71 -16.39 -13.72
CA TYR A 376 -19.52 -16.55 -12.91
C TYR A 376 -18.79 -15.22 -12.82
N THR A 377 -18.46 -14.80 -11.59
CA THR A 377 -17.73 -13.56 -11.35
C THR A 377 -16.41 -13.86 -10.65
N CYS A 378 -15.31 -13.48 -11.29
CA CYS A 378 -13.98 -13.43 -10.71
C CYS A 378 -13.78 -12.06 -10.08
N GLN A 379 -13.62 -12.01 -8.77
CA GLN A 379 -13.36 -10.79 -8.01
C GLN A 379 -11.91 -10.81 -7.50
N VAL A 380 -11.18 -9.72 -7.72
CA VAL A 380 -9.76 -9.58 -7.41
C VAL A 380 -9.56 -8.40 -6.46
N THR A 381 -8.97 -8.64 -5.30
CA THR A 381 -8.53 -7.60 -4.35
C THR A 381 -7.01 -7.51 -4.34
N HIS A 382 -6.50 -6.30 -4.22
CA HIS A 382 -5.07 -5.99 -4.22
C HIS A 382 -4.83 -4.64 -3.51
N VAL A 383 -3.67 -4.45 -2.87
CA VAL A 383 -3.36 -3.24 -2.08
C VAL A 383 -3.44 -1.93 -2.87
N SER A 384 -3.26 -2.00 -4.18
CA SER A 384 -3.33 -0.83 -5.07
C SER A 384 -4.75 -0.46 -5.51
N LEU A 385 -5.76 -1.21 -5.05
CA LEU A 385 -7.15 -1.02 -5.42
C LEU A 385 -7.94 -0.56 -4.19
N GLU A 386 -8.66 0.55 -4.32
CA GLU A 386 -9.65 0.98 -3.30
C GLU A 386 -10.87 0.05 -3.31
N GLU A 387 -11.31 -0.38 -4.51
CA GLU A 387 -12.41 -1.32 -4.71
C GLU A 387 -11.96 -2.56 -5.49
N PRO A 388 -12.52 -3.74 -5.19
CA PRO A 388 -12.14 -4.97 -5.88
C PRO A 388 -12.57 -4.95 -7.35
N LEU A 389 -11.68 -5.38 -8.25
CA LEU A 389 -12.02 -5.55 -9.65
C LEU A 389 -12.88 -6.79 -9.85
N ARG A 390 -13.95 -6.68 -10.63
CA ARG A 390 -14.88 -7.77 -10.93
C ARG A 390 -14.96 -8.00 -12.43
N ALA A 391 -14.79 -9.23 -12.85
CA ALA A 391 -15.04 -9.67 -14.23
C ALA A 391 -16.07 -10.79 -14.20
N SER A 392 -17.14 -10.67 -14.99
CA SER A 392 -18.23 -11.63 -15.03
C SER A 392 -18.45 -12.21 -16.43
N ILE A 393 -18.92 -13.46 -16.50
CA ILE A 393 -19.25 -14.15 -17.74
C ILE A 393 -20.45 -15.07 -17.53
N TRP A 394 -21.35 -15.09 -18.50
CA TRP A 394 -22.48 -16.02 -18.52
C TRP A 394 -22.09 -17.32 -19.21
N VAL A 395 -22.44 -18.46 -18.60
CA VAL A 395 -22.20 -19.79 -19.16
C VAL A 395 -23.54 -20.48 -19.40
N SER A 396 -23.78 -20.92 -20.63
CA SER A 396 -25.00 -21.62 -21.04
C SER A 396 -25.08 -23.03 -20.42
N PRO A 397 -26.29 -23.59 -20.24
CA PRO A 397 -26.48 -24.98 -19.84
C PRO A 397 -25.79 -25.95 -20.82
N PRO A 398 -25.33 -27.14 -20.36
CA PRO A 398 -24.79 -28.14 -21.25
C PRO A 398 -25.90 -28.61 -22.20
N GLU A 399 -25.61 -28.62 -23.51
CA GLU A 399 -26.56 -29.10 -24.52
C GLU A 399 -26.86 -30.58 -24.26
N GLN A 400 -28.05 -30.86 -23.72
CA GLN A 400 -28.56 -32.23 -23.61
C GLN A 400 -28.75 -32.74 -25.03
N ARG A 401 -27.81 -33.55 -25.52
CA ARG A 401 -28.03 -34.39 -26.70
C ARG A 401 -29.21 -35.31 -26.40
N THR A 402 -30.42 -34.82 -26.66
CA THR A 402 -31.57 -35.68 -26.85
C THR A 402 -31.18 -36.60 -27.99
N MET A 403 -30.86 -37.87 -27.68
CA MET A 403 -30.91 -38.94 -28.67
C MET A 403 -32.20 -38.70 -29.45
N PRO A 404 -32.13 -38.52 -30.78
CA PRO A 404 -33.33 -38.20 -31.53
C PRO A 404 -34.21 -39.44 -31.46
N LEU A 405 -35.12 -39.46 -30.48
CA LEU A 405 -36.15 -40.48 -30.33
C LEU A 405 -36.88 -40.62 -31.67
N GLY A 406 -37.00 -39.52 -32.42
CA GLY A 406 -37.50 -39.51 -33.81
C GLY A 406 -36.75 -40.44 -34.78
N VAL A 407 -35.43 -40.62 -34.66
CA VAL A 407 -34.67 -41.56 -35.51
C VAL A 407 -34.92 -43.01 -35.08
N LEU A 408 -35.08 -43.27 -33.78
CA LEU A 408 -35.44 -44.61 -33.28
C LEU A 408 -36.89 -44.97 -33.64
N PHE A 409 -37.83 -44.02 -33.53
CA PHE A 409 -39.22 -44.21 -33.98
C PHE A 409 -39.31 -44.35 -35.49
N ALA A 410 -38.60 -43.53 -36.28
CA ALA A 410 -38.61 -43.62 -37.74
C ALA A 410 -38.02 -44.94 -38.23
N SER A 411 -36.90 -45.38 -37.64
CA SER A 411 -36.30 -46.69 -37.98
C SER A 411 -37.21 -47.85 -37.57
N SER A 412 -37.81 -47.82 -36.37
CA SER A 412 -38.78 -48.83 -35.93
C SER A 412 -40.02 -48.88 -36.84
N LEU A 413 -40.56 -47.72 -37.24
CA LEU A 413 -41.72 -47.65 -38.13
C LEU A 413 -41.36 -48.19 -39.52
N PHE A 414 -40.16 -47.86 -40.02
CA PHE A 414 -39.65 -48.35 -41.30
C PHE A 414 -39.49 -49.88 -41.30
N PHE A 415 -38.95 -50.46 -40.23
CA PHE A 415 -38.86 -51.92 -40.09
C PHE A 415 -40.25 -52.59 -40.02
N LEU A 416 -41.22 -51.99 -39.32
CA LEU A 416 -42.59 -52.50 -39.28
C LEU A 416 -43.27 -52.46 -40.66
N VAL A 417 -43.07 -51.39 -41.43
CA VAL A 417 -43.58 -51.28 -42.80
C VAL A 417 -42.95 -52.34 -43.70
N LEU A 418 -41.63 -52.56 -43.60
CA LEU A 418 -40.95 -53.61 -44.36
C LEU A 418 -41.46 -55.02 -43.99
N LEU A 419 -41.69 -55.29 -42.70
CA LEU A 419 -42.27 -56.55 -42.24
C LEU A 419 -43.70 -56.74 -42.76
N TYR A 420 -44.52 -55.69 -42.72
CA TYR A 420 -45.88 -55.72 -43.25
C TYR A 420 -45.89 -56.00 -44.76
N LEU A 421 -45.06 -55.30 -45.54
CA LEU A 421 -44.92 -55.54 -46.98
C LEU A 421 -44.37 -56.94 -47.27
N GLY A 422 -43.45 -57.46 -46.44
CA GLY A 422 -42.96 -58.83 -46.52
C GLY A 422 -44.05 -59.88 -46.26
N LEU A 423 -44.91 -59.66 -45.27
CA LEU A 423 -46.05 -60.52 -44.96
C LEU A 423 -47.12 -60.49 -46.06
N GLN A 424 -47.43 -59.31 -46.62
CA GLN A 424 -48.32 -59.18 -47.77
C GLN A 424 -47.78 -59.94 -48.99
N ARG A 425 -46.46 -59.85 -49.27
CA ARG A 425 -45.84 -60.65 -50.34
C ARG A 425 -45.94 -62.15 -50.08
N ARG A 426 -45.76 -62.61 -48.84
CA ARG A 426 -45.96 -64.03 -48.48
C ARG A 426 -47.41 -64.47 -48.66
N GLN A 427 -48.40 -63.66 -48.28
CA GLN A 427 -49.82 -63.97 -48.50
C GLN A 427 -50.18 -63.98 -49.99
N ALA A 428 -49.66 -63.05 -50.80
CA ALA A 428 -49.85 -63.03 -52.25
C ALA A 428 -49.14 -64.18 -52.99
N THR A 429 -48.10 -64.76 -52.38
CA THR A 429 -47.43 -65.96 -52.89
C THR A 429 -48.15 -67.23 -52.44
N SER A 430 -48.73 -67.23 -51.23
CA SER A 430 -49.57 -68.33 -50.72
C SER A 430 -50.92 -68.44 -51.44
N SER A 431 -51.53 -67.32 -51.86
CA SER A 431 -52.76 -67.35 -52.67
C SER A 431 -52.50 -67.85 -54.09
N LYS A 432 -51.31 -67.60 -54.65
CA LYS A 432 -50.88 -68.20 -55.94
C LYS A 432 -50.60 -69.71 -55.82
N LEU A 433 -50.07 -70.19 -54.69
CA LEU A 433 -49.83 -71.63 -54.52
C LEU A 433 -51.10 -72.47 -54.27
N CYS A 434 -52.21 -71.86 -53.84
CA CYS A 434 -53.50 -72.57 -53.73
C CYS A 434 -54.26 -72.63 -55.06
N GLN A 435 -54.01 -71.70 -55.98
CA GLN A 435 -54.72 -71.63 -57.26
C GLN A 435 -54.12 -72.55 -58.35
N ASP A 436 -52.86 -72.99 -58.18
CA ASP A 436 -52.20 -73.95 -59.07
C ASP A 436 -52.46 -75.43 -58.69
N SER A 437 -53.20 -75.72 -57.60
CA SER A 437 -53.53 -77.11 -57.21
C SER A 437 -54.87 -77.64 -57.74
N GLU A 438 -55.78 -76.78 -58.20
CA GLU A 438 -57.06 -77.20 -58.84
C GLU A 438 -57.00 -77.32 -60.37
N ALA A 439 -55.95 -76.83 -61.03
CA ALA A 439 -55.83 -76.88 -62.49
C ALA A 439 -55.18 -78.17 -63.04
N PHE A 440 -54.70 -79.09 -62.17
CA PHE A 440 -53.93 -80.27 -62.60
C PHE A 440 -54.74 -81.59 -62.66
N TRP A 441 -56.01 -81.64 -62.22
CA TRP A 441 -56.80 -82.88 -62.17
C TRP A 441 -57.97 -83.01 -63.16
N ALA A 442 -58.20 -82.04 -64.06
CA ALA A 442 -59.34 -82.08 -65.00
C ALA A 442 -58.94 -82.27 -66.48
N ALA A 443 -57.89 -83.06 -66.74
CA ALA A 443 -57.50 -83.42 -68.11
C ALA A 443 -57.17 -84.92 -68.21
N THR A 444 -58.15 -85.82 -68.06
CA THR A 444 -58.05 -87.18 -68.62
C THR A 444 -59.42 -87.82 -68.83
N LEU A 445 -59.59 -88.42 -70.03
CA LEU A 445 -60.59 -89.42 -70.48
C LEU A 445 -61.87 -88.85 -71.15
N LEU A 446 -61.93 -88.58 -72.48
CA LEU A 446 -62.12 -89.50 -73.66
C LEU A 446 -63.47 -90.27 -73.67
N PRO A 447 -64.05 -90.75 -74.82
CA PRO A 447 -63.63 -90.71 -76.24
C PRO A 447 -64.84 -90.48 -77.23
N PRO A 448 -64.98 -91.08 -78.45
CA PRO A 448 -64.91 -90.34 -79.71
C PRO A 448 -66.09 -90.61 -80.68
N SER A 449 -65.91 -90.20 -81.94
CA SER A 449 -66.52 -90.79 -83.16
C SER A 449 -67.98 -90.38 -83.44
N LYS A 450 -68.45 -90.15 -84.68
CA LYS A 450 -67.94 -90.14 -86.06
C LYS A 450 -69.06 -89.47 -86.89
N LYS A 451 -68.71 -88.57 -87.81
CA LYS A 451 -68.86 -88.66 -89.29
C LYS A 451 -70.25 -88.88 -89.92
N LYS A 452 -70.42 -88.11 -91.02
CA LYS A 452 -71.37 -88.13 -92.15
C LYS A 452 -72.67 -87.36 -91.89
N GLU A 453 -73.14 -86.52 -92.80
CA GLU A 453 -72.95 -86.44 -94.26
C GLU A 453 -72.80 -85.00 -94.75
#